data_AF-A0A936VAR0-F1
#
_entry.id   AF-A0A936VAR0-F1
#
_cell.length_a   1.000
_cell.length_b   1.000
_cell.length_c   1.000
_cell.angle_alpha   90.00
_cell.angle_beta   90.00
_cell.angle_gamma   90.00
#
_symmetry.space_group_name_H-M   'P 1'
#
loop_
_entity.id
_entity.type
_entity.pdbx_description
1 polymer ?
#
loop_
_entity_poly.entity_id
_entity_poly.type
_entity_poly.pdbx_seq_one_letter_code
_entity_poly.pdbx_strand_id
1 'polypeptide(L)'
;MRKLIFLILAVCVLAMAVTAQKLPKPTLLSAPLSAEETKILNAGIVHHDAKRYDDAIAQYDKILAGNADATIALYEKALSQYAKGDREKAMETACRSQI
;
A
#
# COMPACT_ATOMS: atom_id res chain seq x y z
N MET A 1 6.59 51.14 8.59
CA MET A 1 7.41 50.08 9.20
C MET A 1 6.61 49.18 10.15
N ARG A 2 5.81 49.71 11.08
CA ARG A 2 5.02 48.91 12.05
C ARG A 2 4.01 47.92 11.42
N LYS A 3 3.34 48.31 10.32
CA LYS A 3 2.39 47.44 9.58
C LYS A 3 3.08 46.27 8.85
N LEU A 4 4.30 46.47 8.35
CA LEU A 4 5.07 45.45 7.65
C LEU A 4 5.58 44.39 8.62
N ILE A 5 6.02 44.82 9.82
CA ILE A 5 6.40 43.91 10.91
C ILE A 5 5.21 43.06 11.36
N PHE A 6 4.03 43.68 11.51
CA PHE A 6 2.79 42.94 11.84
C PHE A 6 2.41 41.91 10.77
N LEU A 7 2.60 42.23 9.49
CA LEU A 7 2.28 41.34 8.38
C LEU A 7 3.24 40.14 8.34
N ILE A 8 4.53 40.37 8.57
CA ILE A 8 5.54 39.30 8.65
C ILE A 8 5.27 38.39 9.86
N LEU A 9 4.93 38.96 11.02
CA LEU A 9 4.59 38.18 12.21
C LEU A 9 3.33 37.33 12.00
N ALA A 10 2.31 37.87 11.34
CA ALA A 10 1.08 37.15 11.01
C ALA A 10 1.34 35.96 10.07
N VAL A 11 2.18 36.15 9.04
CA VAL A 11 2.58 35.09 8.11
C VAL A 11 3.39 34.01 8.83
N CYS A 12 4.30 34.36 9.74
CA CYS A 12 5.06 33.39 10.53
C CYS A 12 4.17 32.55 11.46
N VAL A 13 3.14 33.16 12.08
CA VAL A 13 2.17 32.44 12.92
C VAL A 13 1.30 31.49 12.08
N LEU A 14 0.89 31.91 10.87
CA LEU A 14 0.17 31.05 9.92
C LEU A 14 1.03 29.87 9.43
N ALA A 15 2.34 30.08 9.20
CA ALA A 15 3.25 29.01 8.80
C ALA A 15 3.46 27.97 9.92
N MET A 16 3.42 28.37 11.20
CA MET A 16 3.53 27.47 12.34
C MET A 16 2.27 26.65 12.62
N ALA A 17 1.10 27.09 12.14
CA ALA A 17 -0.16 26.35 12.30
C ALA A 17 -0.29 25.12 11.39
N VAL A 18 0.63 24.94 10.43
CA VAL A 18 0.63 23.81 9.48
C VAL A 18 1.21 22.51 10.10
N THR A 19 1.71 22.54 11.35
CA THR A 19 2.38 21.39 11.98
C THR A 19 1.50 20.53 12.88
N ALA A 20 0.23 20.86 13.04
CA ALA A 20 -0.69 20.13 13.92
C ALA A 20 -1.88 19.53 13.15
N GLN A 21 -1.65 18.98 11.95
CA GLN A 21 -2.55 17.95 11.47
C GLN A 21 -2.38 16.74 12.39
N LYS A 22 -3.43 16.42 13.15
CA LYS A 22 -3.53 15.16 13.90
C LYS A 22 -3.39 14.04 12.87
N LEU A 23 -2.18 13.51 12.73
CA LEU A 23 -1.89 12.41 11.82
C LEU A 23 -2.90 11.30 12.11
N PRO A 24 -3.67 10.81 11.12
CA PRO A 24 -4.46 9.62 11.33
C PRO A 24 -3.51 8.54 11.86
N LYS A 25 -3.92 7.80 12.89
CA LYS A 25 -3.11 6.72 13.45
C LYS A 25 -2.65 5.88 12.24
N PRO A 26 -1.34 5.68 12.02
CA PRO A 26 -0.86 4.86 10.92
C PRO A 26 -1.57 3.52 11.04
N THR A 27 -2.51 3.28 10.13
CA THR A 27 -3.23 2.03 10.13
C THR A 27 -2.25 1.10 9.45
N LEU A 28 -1.44 0.40 10.25
CA LEU A 28 -0.33 -0.46 9.79
C LEU A 28 -0.80 -1.56 8.82
N LEU A 29 -2.11 -1.73 8.67
CA LEU A 29 -2.75 -2.75 7.87
C LEU A 29 -3.93 -2.08 7.16
N SER A 30 -4.06 -2.33 5.85
CA SER A 30 -5.30 -2.09 5.11
C SER A 30 -6.49 -2.72 5.86
N ALA A 31 -7.71 -2.31 5.54
CA ALA A 31 -8.91 -2.96 6.09
C ALA A 31 -8.74 -4.49 6.08
N PRO A 32 -9.06 -5.17 7.20
CA PRO A 32 -8.80 -6.60 7.32
C PRO A 32 -9.50 -7.34 6.20
N LEU A 33 -8.79 -8.28 5.57
CA LEU A 33 -9.37 -9.15 4.55
C LEU A 33 -10.59 -9.88 5.12
N SER A 34 -11.61 -10.04 4.28
CA SER A 34 -12.73 -10.94 4.57
C SER A 34 -12.24 -12.38 4.74
N ALA A 35 -13.07 -13.23 5.34
CA ALA A 35 -12.76 -14.65 5.48
C ALA A 35 -12.50 -15.33 4.11
N GLU A 36 -13.22 -14.92 3.07
CA GLU A 36 -13.03 -15.44 1.72
C GLU A 36 -11.72 -14.95 1.10
N GLU A 37 -11.41 -13.66 1.19
CA GLU A 37 -10.13 -13.13 0.72
C GLU A 37 -8.93 -13.74 1.46
N THR A 38 -9.08 -14.02 2.76
CA THR A 38 -8.05 -14.72 3.55
C THR A 38 -7.82 -16.14 3.02
N LYS A 39 -8.90 -16.85 2.66
CA LYS A 39 -8.79 -18.19 2.07
C LYS A 39 -8.10 -18.15 0.69
N ILE A 40 -8.46 -17.17 -0.15
CA ILE A 40 -7.83 -16.96 -1.46
C ILE A 40 -6.34 -16.60 -1.29
N LEU A 41 -6.00 -15.73 -0.34
CA LEU A 41 -4.63 -15.35 -0.02
C LEU A 41 -3.80 -16.58 0.36
N ASN A 42 -4.31 -17.40 1.29
CA ASN A 42 -3.65 -18.63 1.73
C ASN A 42 -3.47 -19.63 0.58
N ALA A 43 -4.47 -19.78 -0.30
CA ALA A 43 -4.32 -20.61 -1.49
C ALA A 43 -3.19 -20.08 -2.40
N GLY A 44 -3.10 -18.76 -2.59
CA GLY A 44 -2.01 -18.12 -3.33
C GLY A 44 -0.64 -18.44 -2.73
N ILE A 45 -0.51 -18.36 -1.40
CA ILE A 45 0.74 -18.68 -0.68
C ILE A 45 1.13 -20.14 -0.90
N VAL A 46 0.18 -21.07 -0.81
CA VAL A 46 0.43 -22.50 -1.09
C VAL A 46 0.91 -22.72 -2.53
N HIS A 47 0.36 -21.99 -3.50
CA HIS A 47 0.82 -22.03 -4.88
C HIS A 47 2.24 -21.44 -5.04
N HIS A 48 2.54 -20.33 -4.34
CA HIS A 48 3.86 -19.71 -4.33
C HIS A 48 4.92 -20.68 -3.78
N ASP A 49 4.66 -21.29 -2.63
CA ASP A 49 5.56 -22.24 -1.98
C ASP A 49 5.80 -23.48 -2.86
N ALA A 50 4.79 -23.88 -3.62
CA ALA A 50 4.89 -24.93 -4.64
C ALA A 50 5.58 -24.47 -5.94
N LYS A 51 6.12 -23.25 -6.01
CA LYS A 51 6.72 -22.60 -7.19
C LYS A 51 5.79 -22.47 -8.40
N ARG A 52 4.48 -22.59 -8.17
CA ARG A 52 3.42 -22.37 -9.17
C ARG A 52 3.04 -20.90 -9.16
N TYR A 53 3.99 -20.06 -9.57
CA TYR A 53 3.87 -18.60 -9.42
C TYR A 53 2.69 -18.01 -10.20
N ASP A 54 2.37 -18.55 -11.38
CA ASP A 54 1.21 -18.09 -12.16
C ASP A 54 -0.11 -18.39 -11.46
N ASP A 55 -0.26 -19.58 -10.85
CA ASP A 55 -1.43 -19.92 -10.06
C ASP A 55 -1.55 -19.02 -8.82
N ALA A 56 -0.41 -18.70 -8.17
CA ALA A 56 -0.36 -17.81 -7.02
C ALA A 56 -0.82 -16.40 -7.39
N ILE A 57 -0.24 -15.83 -8.46
CA ILE A 57 -0.62 -14.52 -9.01
C ILE A 57 -2.11 -14.47 -9.33
N ALA A 58 -2.66 -15.53 -9.93
CA ALA A 58 -4.08 -15.60 -10.24
C ALA A 58 -4.99 -15.59 -9.00
N GLN A 59 -4.54 -16.11 -7.84
CA GLN A 59 -5.30 -15.97 -6.60
C GLN A 59 -5.28 -14.53 -6.10
N TYR A 60 -4.10 -13.89 -6.07
CA TYR A 60 -3.99 -12.51 -5.61
C TYR A 60 -4.78 -11.53 -6.50
N ASP A 61 -4.82 -11.78 -7.82
CA ASP A 61 -5.62 -10.99 -8.75
C ASP A 61 -7.12 -11.02 -8.44
N LYS A 62 -7.64 -12.11 -7.86
CA LYS A 62 -9.04 -12.17 -7.41
C LYS A 62 -9.31 -11.21 -6.26
N ILE A 63 -8.38 -11.11 -5.30
CA ILE A 63 -8.48 -10.15 -4.19
C ILE A 63 -8.42 -8.74 -4.77
N LEU A 64 -7.46 -8.49 -5.67
CA LEU A 64 -7.24 -7.17 -6.28
C LEU A 64 -8.37 -6.72 -7.21
N ALA A 65 -9.20 -7.64 -7.72
CA ALA A 65 -10.39 -7.30 -8.49
C ALA A 65 -11.51 -6.70 -7.62
N GLY A 66 -11.59 -7.09 -6.34
CA GLY A 66 -12.55 -6.54 -5.37
C GLY A 66 -11.99 -5.37 -4.55
N ASN A 67 -10.70 -5.44 -4.23
CA ASN A 67 -9.97 -4.41 -3.49
C ASN A 67 -8.60 -4.18 -4.15
N ALA A 68 -8.55 -3.23 -5.08
CA ALA A 68 -7.35 -2.94 -5.87
C ALA A 68 -6.14 -2.49 -5.04
N ASP A 69 -6.39 -2.02 -3.82
CA ASP A 69 -5.40 -1.48 -2.88
C ASP A 69 -5.16 -2.43 -1.70
N ALA A 70 -5.55 -3.70 -1.82
CA ALA A 70 -5.26 -4.72 -0.82
C ALA A 70 -3.74 -4.93 -0.71
N THR A 71 -3.11 -4.20 0.21
CA THR A 71 -1.66 -4.12 0.40
C THR A 71 -1.01 -5.50 0.50
N ILE A 72 -1.60 -6.40 1.27
CA ILE A 72 -1.07 -7.76 1.43
C ILE A 72 -1.12 -8.57 0.12
N ALA A 73 -2.18 -8.44 -0.68
CA ALA A 73 -2.28 -9.13 -1.96
C ALA A 73 -1.31 -8.54 -2.99
N LEU A 74 -1.10 -7.22 -2.99
CA LEU A 74 -0.07 -6.57 -3.81
C LEU A 74 1.34 -7.04 -3.44
N TYR A 75 1.63 -7.12 -2.14
CA TYR A 75 2.91 -7.62 -1.63
C TYR A 75 3.18 -9.07 -2.06
N GLU A 76 2.25 -9.98 -1.81
CA GLU A 76 2.39 -11.40 -2.15
C GLU A 76 2.46 -11.63 -3.68
N LYS A 77 1.72 -10.83 -4.46
CA LYS A 77 1.80 -10.82 -5.92
C LYS A 77 3.18 -10.37 -6.41
N ALA A 78 3.70 -9.27 -5.87
CA ALA A 78 5.03 -8.76 -6.22
C ALA A 78 6.12 -9.79 -5.89
N LEU A 79 6.02 -10.44 -4.72
CA LEU A 79 6.94 -11.51 -4.32
C LEU A 79 6.91 -12.69 -5.29
N SER A 80 5.71 -13.11 -5.72
CA SER A 80 5.52 -14.20 -6.68
C SER A 80 6.04 -13.85 -8.08
N GLN A 81 5.81 -12.63 -8.56
CA GLN A 81 6.37 -12.14 -9.83
C GLN A 81 7.89 -12.09 -9.77
N TYR A 82 8.46 -11.62 -8.66
CA TYR A 82 9.90 -11.60 -8.46
C TYR A 82 10.50 -13.02 -8.50
N ALA A 83 9.87 -13.97 -7.79
CA ALA A 83 10.31 -15.37 -7.77
C ALA A 83 10.20 -16.06 -9.14
N LYS A 84 9.20 -15.69 -9.94
CA LYS A 84 9.05 -16.12 -11.34
C LYS A 84 10.12 -15.55 -12.28
N GLY A 85 10.73 -14.42 -11.92
CA GLY A 85 11.74 -13.71 -12.72
C GLY A 85 11.22 -12.43 -13.41
N ASP A 86 9.94 -12.11 -13.22
CA ASP A 86 9.26 -10.93 -13.81
C ASP A 86 9.58 -9.66 -13.00
N ARG A 87 10.87 -9.29 -12.89
CA ARG A 87 11.38 -8.26 -11.97
C ARG A 87 10.76 -6.87 -12.18
N GLU A 88 10.52 -6.48 -13.43
CA GLU A 88 9.92 -5.17 -13.76
C GLU A 88 8.49 -5.08 -13.22
N LYS A 89 7.67 -6.11 -13.49
CA LYS A 89 6.29 -6.19 -12.99
C LYS A 89 6.25 -6.27 -11.46
N ALA A 90 7.20 -6.98 -10.86
CA ALA A 90 7.32 -7.07 -9.41
C ALA A 90 7.58 -5.69 -8.79
N MET A 91 8.47 -4.89 -9.38
CA MET A 91 8.75 -3.53 -8.92
C MET A 91 7.52 -2.63 -9.05
N GLU A 92 6.85 -2.65 -10.20
CA GLU A 92 5.62 -1.90 -10.43
C GLU A 92 4.53 -2.26 -9.40
N THR A 93 4.32 -3.56 -9.17
CA THR A 93 3.33 -4.06 -8.22
C THR A 93 3.71 -3.72 -6.77
N ALA A 94 5.00 -3.80 -6.42
CA ALA A 94 5.50 -3.44 -5.09
C ALA A 94 5.33 -1.95 -4.80
N CYS A 95 5.56 -1.07 -5.79
CA CYS A 95 5.32 0.37 -5.63
C CYS A 95 3.85 0.66 -5.30
N ARG A 96 2.91 -0.06 -5.93
CA ARG A 96 1.47 0.09 -5.61
C ARG A 96 1.13 -0.31 -4.17
N SER A 97 1.89 -1.22 -3.57
CA SER A 97 1.68 -1.65 -2.18
C SER A 97 2.09 -0.57 -1.15
N GLN A 98 2.83 0.47 -1.53
CA GLN A 98 3.38 1.47 -0.61
C GLN A 98 2.67 2.83 -0.67
N ILE A 99 1.68 2.97 -1.55
CA ILE A 99 0.92 4.20 -1.82
C ILE A 99 -0.45 4.05 -1.16
#